data_AF-F3FR04-F1
#
_entry.id   AF-F3FR04-F1
#
_cell.length_a   1.000
_cell.length_b   1.000
_cell.length_c   1.000
_cell.angle_alpha   90.00
_cell.angle_beta   90.00
_cell.angle_gamma   90.00
#
_symmetry.space_group_name_H-M   'P 1'
#
loop_
_entity.id
_entity.type
_entity.pdbx_description
1 polymer ?
#
loop_
_entity_poly.entity_id
_entity_poly.type
_entity_poly.pdbx_seq_one_letter_code
_entity_poly.pdbx_strand_id
1 'polypeptide(L)' 'MEQFRNIGIIGRLGSVQVLETVRRLKRFLLDRHLHVILEETIAEVLPGHGLQTSS' A
#
# COMPACT_ATOMS: atom_id res chain seq x y z
N MET A 1 4.02 -24.57 -6.53
CA MET A 1 3.89 -23.49 -5.53
C MET A 1 3.23 -22.31 -6.21
N GLU A 2 2.09 -21.83 -5.71
CA GLU A 2 1.48 -20.60 -6.23
C GLU A 2 2.35 -19.40 -5.87
N GLN A 3 2.57 -18.49 -6.83
CA GLN A 3 3.25 -17.23 -6.57
C GLN A 3 2.28 -16.28 -5.86
N PHE A 4 2.66 -15.80 -4.68
CA PHE A 4 1.96 -14.69 -4.03
C PHE A 4 2.12 -13.44 -4.89
N ARG A 5 1.00 -12.92 -5.40
CA ARG A 5 0.97 -11.69 -6.20
C ARG A 5 0.26 -10.53 -5.52
N ASN A 6 -0.59 -10.81 -4.53
CA ASN A 6 -1.37 -9.80 -3.82
C ASN A 6 -0.72 -9.51 -2.46
N ILE A 7 -0.49 -8.23 -2.17
CA ILE A 7 0.11 -7.76 -0.91
C ILE A 7 -0.77 -6.67 -0.32
N GLY A 8 -1.29 -6.93 0.87
CA GLY A 8 -1.99 -5.93 1.68
C GLY A 8 -1.00 -5.05 2.45
N ILE A 9 -1.20 -3.74 2.46
CA ILE A 9 -0.46 -2.79 3.29
C ILE A 9 -1.42 -2.12 4.27
N ILE A 10 -1.15 -2.31 5.56
CA ILE A 10 -1.83 -1.63 6.66
C ILE A 10 -0.85 -0.69 7.36
N GLY A 11 -1.35 0.33 8.03
CA GLY A 11 -0.52 1.27 8.76
C GLY A 11 -1.31 1.99 9.85
N ARG A 12 -0.58 2.56 10.81
CA ARG A 12 -1.18 3.38 11.86
C ARG A 12 -1.28 4.83 11.39
N LEU A 13 -2.48 5.40 11.48
CA LEU A 13 -2.72 6.82 11.26
C LEU A 13 -1.94 7.70 12.27
N GLY A 14 -1.63 8.93 11.86
CA GLY A 14 -0.98 9.93 12.72
C GLY A 14 0.55 9.89 12.75
N SER A 15 1.20 8.97 12.02
CA SER A 15 2.65 8.97 11.84
C SER A 15 3.05 9.32 10.41
N VAL A 16 3.72 10.47 10.24
CA VAL A 16 4.28 10.91 8.94
C VAL A 16 5.27 9.87 8.40
N GLN A 17 6.01 9.19 9.29
CA GLN A 17 6.98 8.16 8.89
C GLN A 17 6.30 6.92 8.30
N VAL A 18 5.10 6.57 8.77
CA VAL A 18 4.32 5.47 8.20
C VAL A 18 3.93 5.80 6.76
N LEU A 19 3.44 7.02 6.50
CA LEU A 19 3.07 7.45 5.14
C LEU A 19 4.24 7.40 4.17
N GLU A 20 5.41 7.87 4.59
CA GLU A 20 6.61 7.81 3.77
C GLU A 20 7.04 6.36 3.49
N THR A 21 6.96 5.50 4.49
CA THR A 21 7.26 4.08 4.34
C THR A 21 6.29 3.40 3.37
N VAL A 22 4.99 3.65 3.50
CA VAL A 22 3.96 3.11 2.60
C VAL A 22 4.19 3.59 1.17
N ARG A 23 4.53 4.87 0.96
CA ARG A 23 4.82 5.42 -0.37
C ARG A 23 6.00 4.71 -1.04
N ARG A 24 7.11 4.54 -0.31
CA ARG A 24 8.32 3.85 -0.80
C ARG A 24 8.06 2.36 -1.03
N LEU A 25 7.38 1.69 -0.11
CA LEU A 25 7.07 0.28 -0.20
C LEU A 25 6.13 -0.02 -1.37
N LYS A 26 5.05 0.77 -1.53
CA LYS A 26 4.15 0.67 -2.69
C LYS A 26 4.93 0.71 -3.99
N ARG A 27 5.79 1.73 -4.17
CA ARG A 27 6.58 1.90 -5.39
C ARG A 27 7.43 0.64 -5.66
N PHE A 28 8.16 0.19 -4.65
CA PHE A 28 9.01 -0.99 -4.74
C PHE A 28 8.26 -2.27 -5.15
N LEU A 29 7.04 -2.47 -4.64
CA LEU A 29 6.23 -3.64 -4.97
C LEU A 29 5.64 -3.54 -6.38
N LEU A 30 5.15 -2.35 -6.78
CA LEU A 30 4.62 -2.12 -8.12
C LEU A 30 5.69 -2.27 -9.21
N ASP A 31 6.91 -1.81 -8.95
CA ASP A 31 8.04 -1.95 -9.87
C ASP A 31 8.44 -3.43 -10.09
N ARG A 32 7.97 -4.34 -9.22
CA ARG A 32 8.15 -5.80 -9.33
C ARG A 32 6.92 -6.51 -9.90
N HIS A 33 5.96 -5.76 -10.45
CA HIS A 33 4.69 -6.28 -10.98
C HIS A 33 3.85 -7.04 -9.93
N LEU A 34 3.96 -6.64 -8.67
CA LEU A 34 3.11 -7.17 -7.59
C LEU A 34 1.87 -6.29 -7.43
N HIS A 35 0.76 -6.92 -7.10
CA HIS A 35 -0.50 -6.25 -6.85
C HIS A 35 -0.57 -5.79 -5.39
N VAL A 36 -0.76 -4.48 -5.19
CA VAL A 36 -0.80 -3.85 -3.87
C VAL A 36 -2.22 -3.43 -3.55
N ILE A 37 -2.70 -3.83 -2.37
CA ILE A 37 -4.01 -3.45 -1.82
C ILE A 37 -3.72 -2.62 -0.56
N LEU A 38 -4.30 -1.42 -0.49
CA LEU A 38 -4.17 -0.56 0.70
C LEU A 38 -5.35 -0.79 1.64
N GLU A 39 -5.10 -0.72 2.94
CA GLU A 39 -6.19 -0.55 3.90
C GLU A 39 -6.80 0.85 3.74
N GLU A 40 -8.11 0.91 3.99
CA GLU A 40 -8.96 2.07 3.66
C GLU A 40 -8.50 3.35 4.36
N THR A 41 -8.17 3.29 5.65
CA THR A 41 -7.72 4.48 6.38
C THR A 41 -6.37 5.00 5.89
N ILE A 42 -5.45 4.12 5.47
CA ILE A 42 -4.19 4.53 4.83
C ILE A 42 -4.42 5.11 3.44
N ALA A 43 -5.39 4.61 2.69
CA ALA A 43 -5.73 5.11 1.36
C ALA A 43 -6.24 6.56 1.41
N GLU A 44 -7.07 6.91 2.40
CA GLU A 44 -7.62 8.26 2.60
C GLU A 44 -6.54 9.34 2.73
N VAL A 45 -5.40 8.99 3.34
CA VAL A 45 -4.28 9.91 3.59
C VAL A 45 -3.21 9.89 2.49
N LEU A 46 -3.41 9.12 1.41
CA LEU A 46 -2.54 9.02 0.25
C LEU A 46 -3.29 9.42 -1.03
N PRO A 47 -3.56 10.72 -1.26
CA PRO A 47 -4.33 11.17 -2.41
C PRO A 47 -3.67 10.74 -3.74
N GLY A 48 -4.49 10.33 -4.70
CA GLY A 48 -4.02 9.85 -5.99
C GLY A 48 -3.27 8.51 -5.93
N HIS A 49 -3.49 7.67 -4.90
CA HIS A 49 -2.78 6.41 -4.77
C HIS A 49 -3.04 5.42 -5.92
N GLY A 50 -4.24 5.45 -6.52
CA GLY A 50 -4.62 4.65 -7.69
C GLY A 50 -4.61 3.14 -7.48
N LEU A 51 -4.71 2.68 -6.23
CA LEU A 51 -4.66 1.27 -5.84
C LEU A 51 -6.02 0.78 -5.37
N GLN A 52 -6.23 -0.54 -5.45
CA GLN A 52 -7.35 -1.19 -4.78
C GLN A 52 -7.27 -0.96 -3.26
N THR A 53 -8.42 -0.79 -2.62
CA THR A 53 -8.58 -0.71 -1.16
C THR A 53 -9.33 -1.92 -0.60
N SER A 54 -9.13 -2.20 0.68
CA SER A 54 -9.91 -3.18 1.45
C SER A 54 -10.12 -2.68 2.87
N SER A 55 -11.29 -3.02 3.44
CA SER A 55 -11.61 -2.89 4.86
C SER A 55 -11.18 -4.11 5.67
#